data_AF-A0A974BMW7-F1
#
_entry.id   AF-A0A974BMW7-F1
#
_cell.length_a   1.000
_cell.length_b   1.000
_cell.length_c   1.000
_cell.angle_alpha   90.00
_cell.angle_beta   90.00
_cell.angle_gamma   90.00
#
_symmetry.space_group_name_H-M   'P 1'
#
loop_
_entity.id
_entity.type
_entity.pdbx_description
1 polymer ?
#
loop_
_entity_poly.entity_id
_entity_poly.type
_entity_poly.pdbx_seq_one_letter_code
_entity_poly.pdbx_strand_id
1 'polypeptide(L)'
;MQRYIYQSDLHAFLRHNLPPAFPPAMTPHLSYAIDCNLFHERNTNMVFYLWLNNYREFWFFPIAFTYIYVQGYFWDGEKWVGSYVKREMIYAFF
;
A
#
# COMPACT_ATOMS: atom_id res chain seq x y z
N MET A 1 11.05 -8.18 29.73
CA MET A 1 11.06 -7.08 28.74
C MET A 1 11.75 -7.50 27.42
N GLN A 2 11.39 -8.64 26.82
CA GLN A 2 12.10 -9.18 25.62
C GLN A 2 11.21 -9.33 24.36
N ARG A 3 9.90 -9.10 24.46
CA ARG A 3 8.97 -9.25 23.32
C ARG A 3 9.05 -8.11 22.29
N TYR A 4 9.54 -6.93 22.68
CA TYR A 4 9.52 -5.75 21.82
C TYR A 4 10.61 -5.78 20.73
N ILE A 5 11.77 -6.37 20.99
CA ILE A 5 12.92 -6.36 20.05
C ILE A 5 12.68 -7.30 18.86
N TYR A 6 12.11 -8.48 19.09
CA TYR A 6 11.79 -9.41 18.00
C TYR A 6 10.69 -8.88 17.07
N GLN A 7 9.75 -8.10 17.61
CA GLN A 7 8.66 -7.56 16.83
C GLN A 7 9.12 -6.40 15.94
N SER A 8 10.08 -5.58 16.36
CA SER A 8 10.63 -4.50 15.54
C SER A 8 11.42 -4.99 14.33
N ASP A 9 12.21 -6.06 14.46
CA ASP A 9 13.03 -6.59 13.36
C ASP A 9 12.18 -7.26 12.27
N LEU A 10 11.08 -7.91 12.65
CA LEU A 10 10.15 -8.51 11.69
C LEU A 10 9.44 -7.43 10.83
N HIS A 11 9.06 -6.31 11.45
CA HIS A 11 8.43 -5.19 10.72
C HIS A 11 9.42 -4.48 9.79
N ALA A 12 10.71 -4.46 10.12
CA ALA A 12 11.74 -3.89 9.27
C ALA A 12 12.05 -4.78 8.06
N PHE A 13 12.10 -6.11 8.25
CA PHE A 13 12.33 -7.06 7.15
C PHE A 13 11.25 -7.02 6.06
N LEU A 14 9.98 -6.80 6.45
CA LEU A 14 8.85 -6.70 5.52
C LEU A 14 8.75 -5.34 4.82
N ARG A 15 9.53 -4.34 5.25
CA ARG A 15 9.54 -3.00 4.65
C ARG A 15 10.57 -2.98 3.53
N HIS A 16 10.07 -3.02 2.30
CA HIS A 16 10.93 -2.87 1.14
C HIS A 16 11.32 -1.41 0.92
N ASN A 17 12.57 -1.15 0.54
CA ASN A 17 12.99 0.21 0.14
C ASN A 17 12.44 0.60 -1.24
N LEU A 18 12.05 -0.39 -2.05
CA LEU A 18 11.58 -0.25 -3.41
C LEU A 18 10.42 -1.23 -3.64
N PRO A 19 9.48 -0.92 -4.56
CA PRO A 19 8.47 -1.88 -4.95
C PRO A 19 9.13 -3.17 -5.51
N PRO A 20 8.50 -4.35 -5.34
CA PRO A 20 8.99 -5.60 -5.91
C PRO A 20 9.01 -5.53 -7.45
N ALA A 21 9.79 -6.39 -8.12
CA ALA A 21 9.87 -6.36 -9.59
C ALA A 21 8.51 -6.51 -10.28
N PHE A 22 7.64 -7.35 -9.72
CA PHE A 22 6.26 -7.54 -10.16
C PHE A 22 5.32 -7.47 -8.95
N PRO A 23 4.07 -6.98 -9.13
CA PRO A 23 3.06 -7.10 -8.10
C PRO A 23 2.67 -8.57 -7.89
N PRO A 24 1.95 -8.89 -6.79
CA PRO A 24 1.36 -10.20 -6.62
C PRO A 24 0.50 -10.60 -7.84
N ALA A 25 0.65 -11.84 -8.31
CA ALA A 25 -0.07 -12.35 -9.48
C ALA A 25 -1.57 -12.66 -9.23
N MET A 26 -2.11 -12.20 -8.10
CA MET A 26 -3.52 -12.33 -7.75
C MET A 26 -4.27 -11.04 -8.05
N THR A 27 -5.58 -11.15 -8.23
CA THR A 27 -6.49 -10.00 -8.27
C THR A 27 -7.39 -10.09 -7.05
N PRO A 28 -7.17 -9.27 -6.01
CA PRO A 28 -8.00 -9.29 -4.81
C PRO A 28 -9.46 -8.98 -5.13
N HIS A 29 -10.39 -9.63 -4.42
CA HIS A 29 -11.81 -9.28 -4.47
C HIS A 29 -12.15 -8.25 -3.39
N LEU A 30 -13.03 -7.30 -3.72
CA LEU A 30 -13.47 -6.26 -2.80
C LEU A 30 -14.10 -6.81 -1.51
N SER A 31 -14.66 -8.02 -1.54
CA SER A 31 -15.20 -8.69 -0.35
C SER A 31 -14.15 -9.01 0.72
N TYR A 32 -12.86 -9.02 0.36
CA TYR A 32 -11.74 -9.22 1.29
C TYR A 32 -11.05 -7.91 1.66
N ALA A 33 -11.56 -6.77 1.19
CA ALA A 33 -10.95 -5.48 1.42
C ALA A 33 -11.08 -5.05 2.89
N ILE A 34 -10.06 -4.32 3.32
CA ILE A 34 -9.90 -3.70 4.62
C ILE A 34 -10.33 -2.22 4.51
N ASP A 35 -10.94 -1.73 5.59
CA ASP A 35 -11.40 -0.35 5.72
C ASP A 35 -10.25 0.66 5.54
N CYS A 36 -10.45 1.70 4.72
CA CYS A 36 -9.42 2.69 4.41
C CYS A 36 -8.94 3.51 5.62
N ASN A 37 -9.69 3.54 6.73
CA ASN A 37 -9.24 4.18 7.97
C ASN A 37 -8.01 3.48 8.57
N LEU A 38 -7.78 2.22 8.20
CA LEU A 38 -6.57 1.46 8.57
C LEU A 38 -5.43 1.65 7.57
N PHE A 39 -5.58 2.51 6.55
CA PHE A 39 -4.55 2.85 5.59
C PHE A 39 -3.84 4.15 5.97
N HIS A 40 -2.73 4.03 6.67
CA HIS A 40 -2.01 5.17 7.26
C HIS A 40 -0.49 4.99 7.25
N GLU A 41 0.25 5.94 7.82
CA GLU A 41 1.72 6.04 7.72
C GLU A 41 2.51 4.81 8.21
N ARG A 42 1.88 3.94 9.01
CA ARG A 42 2.51 2.67 9.42
C ARG A 42 2.50 1.60 8.33
N ASN A 43 1.64 1.75 7.32
CA ASN A 43 1.49 0.88 6.15
C ASN A 43 2.40 1.31 4.97
N THR A 44 3.50 2.01 5.23
CA THR A 44 4.49 2.33 4.19
C THR A 44 5.36 1.11 3.86
N ASN A 45 5.96 1.10 2.67
CA ASN A 45 6.96 0.12 2.23
C ASN A 45 6.44 -1.32 2.07
N MET A 46 5.15 -1.47 1.79
CA MET A 46 4.48 -2.74 1.49
C MET A 46 3.58 -2.55 0.26
N VAL A 47 3.21 -3.62 -0.43
CA VAL A 47 2.31 -3.55 -1.60
C VAL A 47 0.87 -3.73 -1.14
N PHE A 48 -0.02 -2.88 -1.63
CA PHE A 48 -1.46 -2.94 -1.37
C PHE A 48 -2.24 -2.88 -2.67
N TYR A 49 -3.40 -3.51 -2.72
CA TYR A 49 -4.37 -3.27 -3.78
C TYR A 49 -5.32 -2.18 -3.32
N LEU A 50 -5.40 -1.07 -4.06
CA LEU A 50 -6.28 0.04 -3.72
C LEU A 50 -7.54 -0.01 -4.56
N TRP A 51 -8.69 0.21 -3.92
CA TRP A 51 -9.92 0.60 -4.59
C TRP A 51 -10.18 2.08 -4.34
N LEU A 52 -10.46 2.81 -5.41
CA LEU A 52 -10.79 4.23 -5.34
C LEU A 52 -12.29 4.46 -5.53
N ASN A 53 -12.80 5.56 -4.98
CA ASN A 53 -14.19 5.99 -5.08
C ASN A 53 -14.68 6.23 -6.52
N ASN A 54 -13.77 6.33 -7.49
CA ASN A 54 -14.07 6.51 -8.91
C ASN A 54 -13.97 5.19 -9.72
N TYR A 55 -14.12 4.04 -9.06
CA TYR A 55 -14.06 2.70 -9.65
C TYR A 55 -12.71 2.31 -10.26
N ARG A 56 -11.64 3.04 -9.95
CA ARG A 56 -10.27 2.63 -10.31
C ARG A 56 -9.70 1.73 -9.24
N GLU A 57 -8.97 0.72 -9.68
CA GLU A 57 -8.27 -0.20 -8.80
C GLU A 57 -6.90 -0.57 -9.37
N PHE A 58 -5.91 -0.73 -8.49
CA PHE A 58 -4.54 -1.02 -8.89
C PHE A 58 -3.68 -1.44 -7.69
N TRP A 59 -2.60 -2.17 -7.99
CA TRP A 59 -1.52 -2.36 -7.03
C TRP A 59 -0.76 -1.06 -6.79
N PHE A 60 -0.51 -0.75 -5.52
CA PHE A 60 0.14 0.47 -5.06
C PHE A 60 1.18 0.18 -3.98
N PHE A 61 2.31 0.87 -4.07
CA PHE A 61 3.40 0.81 -3.11
C PHE A 61 3.62 2.19 -2.46
N PRO A 62 3.02 2.48 -1.29
CA PRO A 62 3.19 3.74 -0.59
C PRO A 62 4.60 3.91 -0.02
N ILE A 63 5.18 5.09 -0.22
CA ILE A 63 6.48 5.48 0.36
C ILE A 63 6.36 6.59 1.39
N ALA A 64 5.34 7.45 1.27
CA ALA A 64 5.14 8.56 2.19
C ALA A 64 3.67 8.96 2.27
N PHE A 65 3.23 9.32 3.46
CA PHE A 65 1.90 9.86 3.72
C PHE A 65 2.02 11.34 4.02
N THR A 66 1.21 12.13 3.35
CA THR A 66 1.01 13.56 3.65
C THR A 66 -0.40 13.75 4.20
N TYR A 67 -0.75 15.00 4.54
CA TYR A 67 -2.10 15.31 5.00
C TYR A 67 -3.17 14.97 3.96
N ILE A 68 -2.91 15.23 2.68
CA ILE A 68 -3.90 15.11 1.58
C ILE A 68 -3.64 13.90 0.70
N TYR A 69 -2.37 13.55 0.49
CA TYR A 69 -1.94 12.55 -0.48
C TYR A 69 -1.13 11.43 0.15
N VAL A 70 -1.19 10.26 -0.47
CA VAL A 70 -0.22 9.18 -0.30
C VAL A 70 0.66 9.16 -1.54
N GLN A 71 1.95 9.38 -1.35
CA GLN A 71 2.95 9.27 -2.40
C GLN A 71 3.41 7.83 -2.50
N GLY A 72 3.61 7.33 -3.72
CA GLY A 72 4.04 5.97 -3.95
C GLY A 72 4.19 5.65 -5.42
N TYR A 73 4.14 4.36 -5.72
CA TYR A 73 4.17 3.85 -7.09
C TYR A 73 2.94 3.00 -7.35
N PHE A 74 2.30 3.16 -8.51
CA PHE A 74 1.27 2.22 -8.95
C PHE A 74 1.80 1.35 -10.09
N TRP A 75 1.23 0.16 -10.24
CA TRP A 75 1.54 -0.72 -11.36
C TRP A 75 0.70 -0.33 -12.59
N ASP A 76 1.34 0.04 -13.70
CA ASP A 76 0.64 0.43 -14.95
C ASP A 76 0.36 -0.75 -15.89
N GLY A 77 0.83 -1.95 -15.53
CA GLY A 77 0.80 -3.16 -16.37
C GLY A 77 2.18 -3.63 -16.82
N GLU A 78 3.16 -2.73 -16.88
CA GLU A 78 4.53 -3.00 -17.34
C GLU A 78 5.56 -2.69 -16.24
N LYS A 79 5.35 -1.61 -15.49
CA LYS A 79 6.29 -1.11 -14.47
C LYS A 79 5.60 -0.35 -13.35
N TRP A 80 6.39 -0.06 -12.31
CA TRP A 80 6.01 0.85 -11.23
C TRP A 80 6.22 2.30 -11.65
N VAL A 81 5.15 3.09 -11.61
CA VAL A 81 5.16 4.50 -12.00
C VAL A 81 4.84 5.38 -10.79
N GLY A 82 5.67 6.40 -10.57
CA GLY A 82 5.51 7.34 -9.45
C GLY A 82 4.18 8.10 -9.54
N SER A 83 3.47 8.19 -8.42
CA SER A 83 2.15 8.81 -8.36
C SER A 83 1.79 9.34 -6.96
N TYR A 84 0.74 10.14 -6.92
CA TYR A 84 0.10 10.65 -5.72
C TYR A 84 -1.37 10.26 -5.73
N VAL A 85 -1.81 9.56 -4.69
CA VAL A 85 -3.21 9.18 -4.50
C VAL A 85 -3.80 10.05 -3.40
N LYS A 86 -4.89 10.75 -3.67
CA LYS A 86 -5.61 11.49 -2.64
C LYS A 86 -6.18 10.53 -1.60
N ARG A 87 -5.94 10.80 -0.31
CA ARG A 87 -6.42 9.95 0.79
C ARG A 87 -7.95 9.82 0.77
N GLU A 88 -8.65 10.92 0.51
CA GLU A 88 -10.12 10.96 0.38
C GLU A 88 -10.69 10.10 -0.76
N MET A 89 -9.86 9.73 -1.74
CA MET A 89 -10.28 8.88 -2.85
C MET A 89 -10.17 7.40 -2.54
N ILE A 90 -9.40 7.02 -1.51
CA ILE A 90 -9.17 5.61 -1.17
C ILE A 90 -10.42 5.10 -0.47
N TYR A 91 -11.12 4.20 -1.15
CA TYR A 91 -12.33 3.56 -0.66
C TYR A 91 -12.01 2.43 0.31
N ALA A 92 -11.11 1.54 -0.11
CA ALA A 92 -10.69 0.36 0.63
C ALA A 92 -9.32 -0.11 0.12
N PHE A 93 -8.67 -1.02 0.84
CA PHE A 93 -7.42 -1.64 0.40
C PHE A 93 -7.33 -3.13 0.77
N PHE A 94 -6.43 -3.88 0.13
CA PHE A 94 -6.09 -5.27 0.46
C PHE A 94 -4.59 -5.43 0.62
#